data_AF-A0A316N025-F1
#
_entry.id   AF-A0A316N025-F1
#
_cell.length_a   1.000
_cell.length_b   1.000
_cell.length_c   1.000
_cell.angle_alpha   90.00
_cell.angle_beta   90.00
_cell.angle_gamma   90.00
#
_symmetry.space_group_name_H-M   'P 1'
#
loop_
_entity.id
_entity.type
_entity.pdbx_description
1 polymer ?
#
loop_
_entity_poly.entity_id
_entity_poly.type
_entity_poly.pdbx_seq_one_letter_code
_entity_poly.pdbx_strand_id
1 'polypeptide(L)'
;MIKNLLSFAAVAALAVSSVNAETLDLSLADLGAGWGSSYDAETKTITYDSDWSGRGWWLGDVDYSAYDEVVVEFEPVEFDIQVVIQYNAIAEGGTEGISEATMGTAGASKIVAPLNADIKNSVKQIYVQSSKAGTVTLKAAYLQNAAVVDPDAVKELWSGDQALDWWENAIKIPVASFVAAKIKAGDKLEVSYVNTGDAAAQKYCNLKVQLLLANWDQAILPGFALCEGFQEQYGTVNISEASGVFSITLGEDDVKELTDATANQSLMFVGENITVTKIDLVPAKSPTVGIDNVAVEENAPVEYYNLQGVKVVNPANGIYVVRQGNKVSKVLVK
;
A
#
# COMPACT_ATOMS: atom_id res chain seq x y z
N MET A 1 -52.33 33.64 8.73
CA MET A 1 -51.16 33.22 7.94
C MET A 1 -50.21 32.50 8.90
N ILE A 2 -50.46 31.19 9.05
CA ILE A 2 -49.56 30.11 8.62
C ILE A 2 -48.33 29.99 9.53
N LYS A 3 -48.46 29.02 10.44
CA LYS A 3 -47.41 28.32 11.18
C LYS A 3 -46.48 27.61 10.19
N ASN A 4 -45.21 27.41 10.55
CA ASN A 4 -44.42 26.19 10.31
C ASN A 4 -43.09 26.35 11.08
N LEU A 5 -42.90 25.67 12.21
CA LEU A 5 -42.36 24.30 12.30
C LEU A 5 -41.10 24.11 11.45
N LEU A 6 -39.92 24.20 12.07
CA LEU A 6 -38.71 23.57 11.55
C LEU A 6 -38.23 22.58 12.60
N SER A 7 -38.24 21.33 12.14
CA SER A 7 -38.01 20.08 12.85
C SER A 7 -36.57 19.98 13.34
N PHE A 8 -36.40 19.44 14.54
CA PHE A 8 -35.19 18.74 14.93
C PHE A 8 -34.97 17.57 13.97
N ALA A 9 -33.77 17.49 13.39
CA ALA A 9 -33.21 16.27 12.86
C ALA A 9 -31.74 16.23 13.29
N ALA A 10 -31.50 15.52 14.40
CA ALA A 10 -30.16 15.11 14.79
C ALA A 10 -29.71 14.04 13.79
N VAL A 11 -28.77 14.39 12.91
CA VAL A 11 -27.92 13.41 12.24
C VAL A 11 -26.60 13.45 12.99
N ALA A 12 -26.35 12.43 13.79
CA ALA A 12 -25.02 12.14 14.31
C ALA A 12 -24.14 11.74 13.12
N ALA A 13 -23.48 12.73 12.51
CA ALA A 13 -22.30 12.45 11.72
C ALA A 13 -21.21 12.08 12.73
N LEU A 14 -20.81 10.80 12.73
CA LEU A 14 -19.51 10.38 13.24
C LEU A 14 -18.48 11.25 12.54
N ALA A 15 -17.97 12.25 13.26
CA ALA A 15 -16.77 12.96 12.87
C ALA A 15 -15.63 11.94 12.98
N VAL A 16 -15.36 11.24 11.88
CA VAL A 16 -13.99 10.80 11.63
C VAL A 16 -13.25 12.11 11.48
N SER A 17 -12.47 12.47 12.49
CA SER A 17 -11.52 13.57 12.42
C SER A 17 -10.53 13.22 11.32
N SER A 18 -10.84 13.59 10.09
CA SER A 18 -9.86 13.70 9.02
C SER A 18 -8.92 14.80 9.50
N VAL A 19 -7.79 14.38 10.07
CA VAL A 19 -6.61 15.22 10.19
C VAL A 19 -6.39 15.73 8.76
N ASN A 20 -6.70 17.01 8.49
CA ASN A 20 -6.31 17.60 7.22
C ASN A 20 -4.79 17.51 7.21
N ALA A 21 -4.25 16.60 6.41
CA ALA A 21 -2.83 16.61 6.11
C ALA A 21 -2.53 18.00 5.55
N GLU A 22 -1.58 18.72 6.15
CA GLU A 22 -1.12 19.96 5.55
C GLU A 22 -0.59 19.61 4.15
N THR A 23 -1.22 20.17 3.12
CA THR A 23 -0.78 20.04 1.73
C THR A 23 -0.06 21.31 1.30
N LEU A 24 0.91 21.17 0.39
CA LEU A 24 1.55 22.29 -0.29
C LEU A 24 1.39 22.13 -1.79
N ASP A 25 0.59 23.01 -2.40
CA ASP A 25 0.30 22.96 -3.83
C ASP A 25 1.54 23.29 -4.67
N LEU A 26 1.78 22.47 -5.68
CA LEU A 26 2.68 22.76 -6.78
C LEU A 26 1.88 23.48 -7.88
N SER A 27 2.34 24.67 -8.28
CA SER A 27 1.62 25.52 -9.23
C SER A 27 1.40 24.82 -10.57
N LEU A 28 0.16 24.79 -11.05
CA LEU A 28 -0.16 24.41 -12.43
C LEU A 28 -0.23 25.64 -13.36
N ALA A 29 0.03 26.86 -12.88
CA ALA A 29 0.04 28.04 -13.73
C ALA A 29 1.29 28.08 -14.63
N ASP A 30 2.40 27.55 -14.12
CA ASP A 30 3.65 27.37 -14.84
C ASP A 30 4.42 26.22 -14.19
N LEU A 31 4.86 25.27 -15.01
CA LEU A 31 5.69 24.17 -14.55
C LEU A 31 7.17 24.59 -14.51
N GLY A 32 7.60 25.57 -15.31
CA GLY A 32 8.94 26.16 -15.20
C GLY A 32 10.02 25.50 -16.06
N ALA A 33 10.08 24.16 -16.20
CA ALA A 33 11.11 23.51 -17.04
C ALA A 33 10.71 22.14 -17.61
N GLY A 34 11.43 21.70 -18.66
CA GLY A 34 11.24 20.39 -19.28
C GLY A 34 12.01 20.25 -20.59
N TRP A 35 12.10 19.02 -21.09
CA TRP A 35 12.79 18.62 -22.33
C TRP A 35 11.89 17.73 -23.17
N GLY A 36 11.99 17.87 -24.50
CA GLY A 36 11.17 17.09 -25.46
C GLY A 36 9.66 17.22 -25.22
N SER A 37 9.21 18.34 -24.68
CA SER A 37 7.81 18.52 -24.28
C SER A 37 7.41 19.99 -24.35
N SER A 38 6.12 20.27 -24.17
CA SER A 38 5.56 21.61 -23.98
C SER A 38 4.43 21.59 -22.95
N TYR A 39 4.05 22.76 -22.43
CA TYR A 39 2.97 22.91 -21.45
C TYR A 39 2.01 24.03 -21.87
N ASP A 40 0.72 23.72 -21.85
CA ASP A 40 -0.37 24.67 -21.99
C ASP A 40 -1.02 24.90 -20.62
N ALA A 41 -0.88 26.12 -20.08
CA ALA A 41 -1.40 26.49 -18.76
C ALA A 41 -2.92 26.67 -18.71
N GLU A 42 -3.58 26.94 -19.84
CA GLU A 42 -5.04 27.10 -19.88
C GLU A 42 -5.73 25.74 -19.77
N THR A 43 -5.22 24.77 -20.52
CA THR A 43 -5.74 23.39 -20.52
C THR A 43 -5.07 22.50 -19.48
N LYS A 44 -3.96 22.94 -18.88
CA LYS A 44 -3.10 22.19 -17.97
C LYS A 44 -2.52 20.92 -18.62
N THR A 45 -2.25 21.00 -19.91
CA THR A 45 -1.83 19.85 -20.71
C THR A 45 -0.32 19.89 -20.95
N ILE A 46 0.36 18.80 -20.60
CA ILE A 46 1.72 18.52 -21.06
C ILE A 46 1.62 17.76 -22.39
N THR A 47 2.37 18.19 -23.40
CA THR A 47 2.55 17.44 -24.66
C THR A 47 3.98 16.95 -24.73
N TYR A 48 4.19 15.64 -24.96
CA TYR A 48 5.49 15.00 -25.06
C TYR A 48 5.80 14.63 -26.52
N ASP A 49 7.00 14.98 -26.99
CA ASP A 49 7.45 14.79 -28.37
C ASP A 49 8.00 13.37 -28.60
N SER A 50 8.50 12.72 -27.54
CA SER A 50 9.08 11.37 -27.59
C SER A 50 8.90 10.62 -26.27
N ASP A 51 9.32 9.36 -26.27
CA ASP A 51 9.55 8.60 -25.05
C ASP A 51 10.53 9.30 -24.10
N TRP A 52 10.21 9.23 -22.82
CA TRP A 52 10.95 9.75 -21.68
C TRP A 52 11.28 11.25 -21.73
N SER A 53 10.54 11.99 -22.55
CA SER A 53 10.48 13.44 -22.45
C SER A 53 9.86 13.84 -21.10
N GLY A 54 10.26 14.99 -20.56
CA GLY A 54 9.90 15.39 -19.20
C GLY A 54 9.44 16.83 -19.10
N ARG A 55 8.52 17.10 -18.17
CA ARG A 55 8.00 18.45 -17.87
C ARG A 55 7.60 18.51 -16.40
N GLY A 56 7.96 19.59 -15.72
CA GLY A 56 7.60 19.78 -14.32
C GLY A 56 8.33 20.95 -13.68
N TRP A 57 8.32 20.95 -12.36
CA TRP A 57 8.74 22.02 -11.47
C TRP A 57 10.24 22.03 -11.24
N TRP A 58 10.90 23.08 -11.73
CA TRP A 58 12.26 23.42 -11.31
C TRP A 58 12.22 24.18 -9.98
N LEU A 59 12.78 23.60 -8.93
CA LEU A 59 12.72 24.13 -7.57
C LEU A 59 14.06 24.72 -7.11
N GLY A 60 15.17 24.25 -7.69
CA GLY A 60 16.53 24.67 -7.36
C GLY A 60 17.07 23.96 -6.12
N ASP A 61 16.66 24.42 -4.94
CA ASP A 61 17.08 23.83 -3.65
C ASP A 61 16.06 24.19 -2.58
N VAL A 62 15.07 23.31 -2.37
CA VAL A 62 13.97 23.52 -1.44
C VAL A 62 13.90 22.40 -0.41
N ASP A 63 13.69 22.78 0.85
CA ASP A 63 13.50 21.87 1.97
C ASP A 63 12.02 21.46 2.07
N TYR A 64 11.75 20.16 1.86
CA TYR A 64 10.43 19.56 2.03
C TYR A 64 10.38 18.56 3.18
N SER A 65 11.22 18.71 4.20
CA SER A 65 11.28 17.81 5.35
C SER A 65 9.94 17.68 6.11
N ALA A 66 9.05 18.67 5.98
CA ALA A 66 7.71 18.70 6.56
C ALA A 66 6.66 17.84 5.83
N TYR A 67 7.02 17.24 4.69
CA TYR A 67 6.15 16.41 3.86
C TYR A 67 6.77 15.04 3.64
N ASP A 68 5.97 14.05 3.28
CA ASP A 68 6.42 12.68 3.05
C ASP A 68 6.30 12.25 1.60
N GLU A 69 5.41 12.86 0.82
CA GLU A 69 5.14 12.43 -0.55
C GLU A 69 4.67 13.58 -1.46
N VAL A 70 4.95 13.41 -2.75
CA VAL A 70 4.45 14.24 -3.84
C VAL A 70 3.29 13.50 -4.50
N VAL A 71 2.17 14.18 -4.65
CA VAL A 71 0.99 13.66 -5.34
C VAL A 71 0.80 14.41 -6.64
N VAL A 72 0.64 13.68 -7.74
CA VAL A 72 0.26 14.22 -9.05
C VAL A 72 -0.98 13.49 -9.55
N GLU A 73 -2.06 14.24 -9.78
CA GLU A 73 -3.34 13.74 -10.28
C GLU A 73 -3.56 14.25 -11.71
N PHE A 74 -4.02 13.37 -12.60
CA PHE A 74 -4.17 13.64 -14.02
C PHE A 74 -5.37 12.88 -14.62
N GLU A 75 -5.74 13.19 -15.85
CA GLU A 75 -6.67 12.35 -16.61
C GLU A 75 -6.04 11.00 -16.94
N PRO A 76 -6.80 9.88 -16.92
CA PRO A 76 -6.26 8.57 -17.26
C PRO A 76 -5.49 8.56 -18.58
N VAL A 77 -4.32 7.92 -18.61
CA VAL A 77 -3.43 7.84 -19.79
C VAL A 77 -3.33 6.41 -20.32
N GLU A 78 -3.08 6.23 -21.62
CA GLU A 78 -2.92 4.90 -22.25
C GLU A 78 -1.45 4.46 -22.39
N PHE A 79 -0.58 4.93 -21.51
CA PHE A 79 0.84 4.65 -21.53
C PHE A 79 1.43 4.67 -20.13
N ASP A 80 2.61 4.07 -19.97
CA ASP A 80 3.35 4.15 -18.71
C ASP A 80 3.85 5.60 -18.53
N ILE A 81 3.77 6.09 -17.31
CA ILE A 81 4.06 7.46 -16.91
C ILE A 81 4.81 7.41 -15.58
N GLN A 82 5.64 8.40 -15.26
CA GLN A 82 6.30 8.46 -13.96
C GLN A 82 6.38 9.87 -13.41
N VAL A 83 6.35 9.98 -12.08
CA VAL A 83 6.77 11.17 -11.35
C VAL A 83 8.18 10.92 -10.86
N VAL A 84 9.10 11.82 -11.18
CA VAL A 84 10.49 11.76 -10.74
C VAL A 84 10.77 12.91 -9.80
N ILE A 85 11.38 12.59 -8.68
CA ILE A 85 11.89 13.56 -7.71
C ILE A 85 13.41 13.53 -7.81
N GLN A 86 14.01 14.67 -8.17
CA GLN A 86 15.45 14.81 -8.19
C GLN A 86 15.91 15.68 -7.02
N TYR A 87 16.91 15.19 -6.31
CA TYR A 87 17.54 15.84 -5.17
C TYR A 87 18.86 16.51 -5.58
N ASN A 88 19.35 17.44 -4.78
CA ASN A 88 20.70 17.98 -4.97
C ASN A 88 21.80 17.05 -4.45
N ALA A 89 21.46 16.11 -3.56
CA ALA A 89 22.38 15.09 -3.10
C ALA A 89 22.93 14.29 -4.28
N ILE A 90 24.24 14.02 -4.25
CA ILE A 90 24.96 13.28 -5.30
C ILE A 90 25.38 11.95 -4.69
N ALA A 91 25.05 10.85 -5.36
CA ALA A 91 25.49 9.52 -4.94
C ALA A 91 27.03 9.43 -4.93
N GLU A 92 27.60 8.54 -4.12
CA GLU A 92 29.04 8.32 -4.09
C GLU A 92 29.57 7.95 -5.49
N GLY A 93 30.54 8.72 -6.00
CA GLY A 93 31.06 8.55 -7.35
C GLY A 93 30.19 9.12 -8.48
N GLY A 94 29.03 9.70 -8.17
CA GLY A 94 28.15 10.36 -9.12
C GLY A 94 28.57 11.79 -9.47
N THR A 95 28.00 12.33 -10.56
CA THR A 95 28.15 13.74 -10.97
C THR A 95 26.83 14.48 -11.03
N GLU A 96 25.71 13.77 -10.87
CA GLU A 96 24.36 14.32 -10.97
C GLU A 96 23.58 14.08 -9.67
N GLY A 97 22.49 14.84 -9.53
CA GLY A 97 21.59 14.68 -8.39
C GLY A 97 20.88 13.33 -8.45
N ILE A 98 20.70 12.70 -7.29
CA ILE A 98 19.93 11.46 -7.14
C ILE A 98 18.51 11.72 -7.66
N SER A 99 18.03 10.84 -8.55
CA SER A 99 16.67 10.86 -9.07
C SER A 99 15.96 9.58 -8.67
N GLU A 100 14.78 9.73 -8.08
CA GLU A 100 13.91 8.62 -7.71
C GLU A 100 12.62 8.72 -8.50
N ALA A 101 12.28 7.65 -9.22
CA ALA A 101 11.13 7.60 -10.09
C ALA A 101 10.03 6.71 -9.50
N THR A 102 8.81 7.24 -9.48
CA THR A 102 7.62 6.47 -9.16
C THR A 102 6.79 6.27 -10.42
N MET A 103 6.69 5.02 -10.84
CA MET A 103 5.93 4.60 -12.02
C MET A 103 4.42 4.65 -11.78
N GLY A 104 3.67 4.91 -12.85
CA GLY A 104 2.26 4.63 -13.02
C GLY A 104 2.08 3.94 -14.37
N THR A 105 1.24 2.92 -14.43
CA THR A 105 0.99 2.18 -15.68
C THR A 105 -0.08 2.84 -16.53
N ALA A 106 -0.26 2.36 -17.76
CA ALA A 106 -1.46 2.67 -18.54
C ALA A 106 -2.74 2.47 -17.70
N GLY A 107 -3.67 3.41 -17.80
CA GLY A 107 -4.88 3.54 -16.98
C GLY A 107 -4.71 4.40 -15.71
N ALA A 108 -3.47 4.69 -15.29
CA ALA A 108 -3.23 5.50 -14.09
C ALA A 108 -3.80 6.92 -14.25
N SER A 109 -4.34 7.46 -13.16
CA SER A 109 -4.84 8.84 -13.06
C SER A 109 -4.26 9.60 -11.85
N LYS A 110 -3.39 8.94 -11.10
CA LYS A 110 -2.75 9.47 -9.90
C LYS A 110 -1.43 8.75 -9.68
N ILE A 111 -0.40 9.49 -9.30
CA ILE A 111 0.86 8.96 -8.79
C ILE A 111 1.12 9.61 -7.43
N VAL A 112 1.49 8.78 -6.44
CA VAL A 112 1.95 9.20 -5.12
C VAL A 112 3.40 8.77 -5.00
N ALA A 113 4.32 9.72 -5.13
CA ALA A 113 5.75 9.50 -5.11
C ALA A 113 6.31 9.84 -3.72
N PRO A 114 6.86 8.86 -2.98
CA PRO A 114 7.44 9.14 -1.67
C PRO A 114 8.69 10.02 -1.81
N LEU A 115 8.88 10.92 -0.85
CA LEU A 115 10.13 11.65 -0.67
C LEU A 115 11.13 10.77 0.07
N ASN A 116 12.39 10.84 -0.33
CA ASN A 116 13.48 10.18 0.36
C ASN A 116 13.69 10.83 1.72
N ALA A 117 13.48 10.07 2.80
CA ALA A 117 13.54 10.56 4.16
C ALA A 117 14.90 11.19 4.55
N ASP A 118 15.99 10.77 3.91
CA ASP A 118 17.35 11.19 4.25
C ASP A 118 17.79 12.46 3.49
N ILE A 119 17.19 12.75 2.34
CA ILE A 119 17.63 13.83 1.43
C ILE A 119 16.50 14.78 0.99
N LYS A 120 15.28 14.63 1.51
CA LYS A 120 14.12 15.51 1.23
C LYS A 120 14.28 16.95 1.71
N ASN A 121 15.35 17.25 2.46
CA ASN A 121 15.71 18.61 2.83
C ASN A 121 16.35 19.43 1.69
N SER A 122 16.60 18.81 0.53
CA SER A 122 17.19 19.50 -0.63
C SER A 122 16.69 18.92 -1.95
N VAL A 123 15.47 19.30 -2.32
CA VAL A 123 14.83 18.91 -3.59
C VAL A 123 15.15 19.92 -4.69
N LYS A 124 15.64 19.40 -5.82
CA LYS A 124 16.07 20.19 -6.99
C LYS A 124 14.94 20.41 -7.99
N GLN A 125 14.24 19.34 -8.34
CA GLN A 125 13.11 19.40 -9.26
C GLN A 125 12.19 18.20 -9.08
N ILE A 126 10.95 18.37 -9.50
CA ILE A 126 9.93 17.34 -9.58
C ILE A 126 9.37 17.39 -10.99
N TYR A 127 9.30 16.27 -11.70
CA TYR A 127 8.77 16.27 -13.06
C TYR A 127 8.05 15.00 -13.43
N VAL A 128 7.20 15.11 -14.45
CA VAL A 128 6.45 14.00 -15.03
C VAL A 128 7.10 13.61 -16.36
N GLN A 129 7.24 12.30 -16.61
CA GLN A 129 7.70 11.76 -17.90
C GLN A 129 6.71 10.73 -18.43
N SER A 130 6.59 10.62 -19.75
CA SER A 130 5.83 9.54 -20.41
C SER A 130 6.74 8.54 -21.11
N SER A 131 6.33 7.27 -21.15
CA SER A 131 7.03 6.19 -21.87
C SER A 131 6.97 6.31 -23.40
N LYS A 132 6.15 7.21 -23.94
CA LYS A 132 6.01 7.48 -25.39
C LYS A 132 5.46 8.87 -25.62
N ALA A 133 5.53 9.36 -26.85
CA ALA A 133 4.88 10.62 -27.25
C ALA A 133 3.37 10.59 -26.96
N GLY A 134 2.81 11.72 -26.53
CA GLY A 134 1.41 11.80 -26.10
C GLY A 134 1.12 13.02 -25.23
N THR A 135 -0.08 13.09 -24.65
CA THR A 135 -0.52 14.21 -23.82
C THR A 135 -0.96 13.75 -22.44
N VAL A 136 -0.71 14.59 -21.44
CA VAL A 136 -1.17 14.38 -20.06
C VAL A 136 -1.83 15.66 -19.56
N THR A 137 -3.11 15.57 -19.19
CA THR A 137 -3.85 16.70 -18.60
C THR A 137 -3.76 16.64 -17.07
N LEU A 138 -3.09 17.61 -16.45
CA LEU A 138 -2.92 17.68 -15.00
C LEU A 138 -4.19 18.21 -14.32
N LYS A 139 -4.59 17.55 -13.22
CA LYS A 139 -5.71 17.97 -12.35
C LYS A 139 -5.22 18.66 -11.09
N ALA A 140 -4.21 18.09 -10.44
CA ALA A 140 -3.61 18.63 -9.23
C ALA A 140 -2.16 18.14 -9.08
N ALA A 141 -1.33 18.93 -8.40
CA ALA A 141 -0.02 18.50 -7.94
C ALA A 141 0.26 19.15 -6.59
N TYR A 142 0.66 18.38 -5.59
CA TYR A 142 0.87 18.87 -4.23
C TYR A 142 1.77 17.94 -3.42
N LEU A 143 2.43 18.48 -2.39
CA LEU A 143 3.07 17.69 -1.35
C LEU A 143 2.08 17.44 -0.22
N GLN A 144 2.21 16.30 0.45
CA GLN A 144 1.46 15.99 1.66
C GLN A 144 2.25 15.11 2.63
N ASN A 145 1.73 14.99 3.85
CA ASN A 145 2.17 13.94 4.78
C ASN A 145 1.48 12.61 4.43
N ALA A 146 2.19 11.50 4.60
CA ALA A 146 1.67 10.20 4.23
C ALA A 146 0.43 9.87 5.07
N ALA A 147 -0.60 9.32 4.43
CA ALA A 147 -1.82 8.94 5.14
C ALA A 147 -1.52 7.94 6.27
N VAL A 148 -2.29 7.99 7.35
CA VAL A 148 -2.23 6.96 8.40
C VAL A 148 -2.78 5.68 7.81
N VAL A 149 -1.88 4.74 7.54
CA VAL A 149 -2.20 3.42 7.00
C VAL A 149 -2.69 2.54 8.15
N ASP A 150 -3.88 1.98 8.03
CA ASP A 150 -4.32 0.88 8.90
C ASP A 150 -3.43 -0.35 8.58
N PRO A 151 -2.61 -0.81 9.55
CA PRO A 151 -1.69 -1.93 9.31
C PRO A 151 -2.41 -3.27 9.14
N ASP A 152 -3.69 -3.37 9.53
CA ASP A 152 -4.45 -4.63 9.50
C ASP A 152 -5.48 -4.68 8.36
N ALA A 153 -5.64 -3.59 7.60
CA ALA A 153 -6.56 -3.54 6.47
C ALA A 153 -5.97 -4.24 5.23
N VAL A 154 -6.80 -5.07 4.58
CA VAL A 154 -6.51 -5.58 3.23
C VAL A 154 -6.50 -4.39 2.25
N LYS A 155 -5.46 -4.32 1.42
CA LYS A 155 -5.30 -3.26 0.43
C LYS A 155 -5.41 -3.86 -0.96
N GLU A 156 -6.36 -3.36 -1.74
CA GLU A 156 -6.40 -3.65 -3.16
C GLU A 156 -5.27 -2.89 -3.84
N LEU A 157 -4.31 -3.62 -4.41
CA LEU A 157 -3.21 -3.04 -5.17
C LEU A 157 -3.58 -2.89 -6.64
N TRP A 158 -4.42 -3.78 -7.15
CA TRP A 158 -4.88 -3.77 -8.54
C TRP A 158 -6.19 -4.56 -8.70
N SER A 159 -7.06 -4.13 -9.60
CA SER A 159 -8.25 -4.88 -10.04
C SER A 159 -8.53 -4.64 -11.52
N GLY A 160 -9.10 -5.64 -12.20
CA GLY A 160 -9.35 -5.57 -13.63
C GLY A 160 -9.75 -6.91 -14.23
N ASP A 161 -9.58 -7.04 -15.54
CA ASP A 161 -9.73 -8.30 -16.30
C ASP A 161 -8.60 -8.38 -17.31
N GLN A 162 -7.40 -8.75 -16.82
CA GLN A 162 -6.16 -8.69 -17.59
C GLN A 162 -5.68 -10.10 -17.91
N ALA A 163 -5.79 -10.49 -19.17
CA ALA A 163 -5.02 -11.62 -19.69
C ALA A 163 -3.54 -11.27 -19.62
N LEU A 164 -2.75 -12.04 -18.87
CA LEU A 164 -1.32 -11.78 -18.76
C LEU A 164 -0.61 -12.27 -20.02
N ASP A 165 0.43 -11.53 -20.38
CA ASP A 165 1.48 -11.96 -21.27
C ASP A 165 2.85 -11.53 -20.70
N TRP A 166 3.80 -11.24 -21.59
CA TRP A 166 5.05 -10.57 -21.27
C TRP A 166 5.01 -9.09 -21.62
N TRP A 167 5.66 -8.22 -20.85
CA TRP A 167 5.80 -6.76 -21.06
C TRP A 167 4.50 -5.95 -21.30
N GLU A 168 3.81 -6.15 -22.42
CA GLU A 168 2.69 -5.31 -22.88
C GLU A 168 1.45 -5.46 -22.00
N ASN A 169 1.09 -6.70 -21.64
CA ASN A 169 -0.03 -7.04 -20.75
C ASN A 169 0.45 -7.56 -19.39
N ALA A 170 1.70 -7.28 -19.02
CA ALA A 170 2.18 -7.47 -17.66
C ALA A 170 1.48 -6.48 -16.73
N ILE A 171 0.95 -6.97 -15.60
CA ILE A 171 0.52 -6.06 -14.54
C ILE A 171 1.77 -5.64 -13.77
N LYS A 172 2.03 -4.33 -13.69
CA LYS A 172 3.20 -3.78 -12.98
C LYS A 172 2.69 -2.95 -11.80
N ILE A 173 2.96 -3.40 -10.58
CA ILE A 173 2.65 -2.63 -9.36
C ILE A 173 3.93 -1.90 -8.94
N PRO A 174 3.96 -0.56 -8.96
CA PRO A 174 5.15 0.22 -8.58
C PRO A 174 5.59 -0.09 -7.15
N VAL A 175 6.90 -0.12 -6.89
CA VAL A 175 7.44 -0.37 -5.53
C VAL A 175 6.96 0.66 -4.51
N ALA A 176 6.73 1.90 -4.95
CA ALA A 176 6.14 2.95 -4.13
C ALA A 176 4.78 2.56 -3.52
N SER A 177 4.00 1.69 -4.19
CA SER A 177 2.73 1.18 -3.65
C SER A 177 2.96 0.33 -2.41
N PHE A 178 4.06 -0.42 -2.35
CA PHE A 178 4.42 -1.27 -1.21
C PHE A 178 5.05 -0.45 -0.07
N VAL A 179 5.84 0.58 -0.41
CA VAL A 179 6.33 1.58 0.56
C VAL A 179 5.16 2.29 1.24
N ALA A 180 4.22 2.82 0.45
CA ALA A 180 3.00 3.45 0.95
C ALA A 180 2.14 2.46 1.75
N ALA A 181 2.11 1.19 1.35
CA ALA A 181 1.41 0.16 2.09
C ALA A 181 2.12 -0.26 3.39
N LYS A 182 3.37 0.13 3.64
CA LYS A 182 4.16 -0.24 4.81
C LYS A 182 4.18 -1.76 5.04
N ILE A 183 4.52 -2.50 3.99
CA ILE A 183 4.57 -3.96 4.03
C ILE A 183 5.55 -4.47 5.09
N LYS A 184 5.28 -5.67 5.60
CA LYS A 184 6.16 -6.40 6.52
C LYS A 184 6.24 -7.88 6.16
N ALA A 185 7.28 -8.54 6.65
CA ALA A 185 7.43 -9.97 6.47
C ALA A 185 6.22 -10.71 7.09
N GLY A 186 5.72 -11.70 6.38
CA GLY A 186 4.50 -12.44 6.68
C GLY A 186 3.23 -11.88 6.03
N ASP A 187 3.25 -10.65 5.51
CA ASP A 187 2.17 -10.16 4.65
C ASP A 187 2.05 -11.04 3.41
N LYS A 188 0.89 -11.05 2.77
CA LYS A 188 0.62 -11.90 1.61
C LYS A 188 0.19 -11.08 0.40
N LEU A 189 0.66 -11.48 -0.77
CA LEU A 189 0.08 -11.09 -2.04
C LEU A 189 -0.91 -12.16 -2.47
N GLU A 190 -2.17 -11.77 -2.65
CA GLU A 190 -3.25 -12.62 -3.10
C GLU A 190 -3.64 -12.24 -4.52
N VAL A 191 -3.33 -13.12 -5.47
CA VAL A 191 -3.59 -12.95 -6.91
C VAL A 191 -4.83 -13.73 -7.27
N SER A 192 -5.95 -13.04 -7.48
CA SER A 192 -7.18 -13.65 -7.99
C SER A 192 -7.06 -13.87 -9.50
N TYR A 193 -7.33 -15.09 -9.96
CA TYR A 193 -7.12 -15.48 -11.35
C TYR A 193 -8.23 -16.37 -11.90
N VAL A 194 -8.30 -16.41 -13.24
CA VAL A 194 -9.00 -17.39 -14.05
C VAL A 194 -7.97 -18.10 -14.93
N ASN A 195 -7.98 -19.42 -14.89
CA ASN A 195 -7.14 -20.27 -15.74
C ASN A 195 -7.81 -20.39 -17.11
N THR A 196 -7.09 -19.96 -18.14
CA THR A 196 -7.54 -20.03 -19.55
C THR A 196 -6.76 -21.08 -20.35
N GLY A 197 -6.01 -21.94 -19.64
CA GLY A 197 -5.27 -23.05 -20.21
C GLY A 197 -6.15 -24.19 -20.70
N ASP A 198 -5.54 -25.04 -21.53
CA ASP A 198 -6.10 -26.27 -22.04
C ASP A 198 -5.04 -27.38 -21.89
N ALA A 199 -5.21 -28.18 -20.84
CA ALA A 199 -4.30 -29.28 -20.54
C ALA A 199 -4.26 -30.34 -21.66
N ALA A 200 -5.37 -30.55 -22.39
CA ALA A 200 -5.40 -31.50 -23.51
C ALA A 200 -4.57 -30.98 -24.70
N ALA A 201 -4.51 -29.66 -24.88
CA ALA A 201 -3.67 -28.99 -25.86
C ALA A 201 -2.26 -28.63 -25.35
N GLN A 202 -1.88 -29.08 -24.14
CA GLN A 202 -0.60 -28.73 -23.48
C GLN A 202 -0.37 -27.22 -23.30
N LYS A 203 -1.46 -26.45 -23.19
CA LYS A 203 -1.44 -25.01 -22.91
C LYS A 203 -1.67 -24.81 -21.43
N TYR A 204 -0.62 -24.70 -20.64
CA TYR A 204 -0.78 -24.61 -19.21
C TYR A 204 -0.90 -23.15 -18.75
N CYS A 205 -1.68 -22.94 -17.67
CA CYS A 205 -1.76 -21.67 -16.97
C CYS A 205 -0.49 -21.51 -16.14
N ASN A 206 0.35 -20.56 -16.53
CA ASN A 206 1.63 -20.30 -15.89
C ASN A 206 1.62 -18.87 -15.35
N LEU A 207 1.87 -18.73 -14.05
CA LEU A 207 2.11 -17.45 -13.40
C LEU A 207 3.60 -17.29 -13.14
N LYS A 208 4.11 -16.07 -13.29
CA LYS A 208 5.43 -15.65 -12.81
C LYS A 208 5.31 -14.28 -12.16
N VAL A 209 5.96 -14.14 -11.01
CA VAL A 209 6.01 -12.90 -10.25
C VAL A 209 7.48 -12.52 -10.07
N GLN A 210 7.86 -11.36 -10.61
CA GLN A 210 9.25 -10.93 -10.72
C GLN A 210 9.38 -9.41 -10.55
N LEU A 211 10.49 -8.95 -10.00
CA LEU A 211 10.85 -7.54 -9.93
C LEU A 211 11.27 -7.05 -11.32
N LEU A 212 10.89 -5.81 -11.64
CA LEU A 212 11.52 -5.01 -12.68
C LEU A 212 12.54 -4.09 -12.01
N LEU A 213 13.82 -4.32 -12.26
CA LEU A 213 14.91 -3.55 -11.67
C LEU A 213 15.04 -2.17 -12.34
N ALA A 214 15.68 -1.21 -11.69
CA ALA A 214 15.90 0.15 -12.21
C ALA A 214 16.72 0.16 -13.51
N ASN A 215 17.57 -0.84 -13.71
CA ASN A 215 18.34 -1.03 -14.95
C ASN A 215 17.58 -1.81 -16.04
N TRP A 216 16.27 -2.04 -15.86
CA TRP A 216 15.39 -2.79 -16.76
C TRP A 216 15.63 -4.30 -16.83
N ASP A 217 16.48 -4.87 -15.97
CA ASP A 217 16.57 -6.32 -15.80
C ASP A 217 15.38 -6.86 -14.99
N GLN A 218 15.24 -8.19 -14.95
CA GLN A 218 14.23 -8.88 -14.14
C GLN A 218 14.87 -9.85 -13.15
N ALA A 219 14.29 -9.93 -11.95
CA ALA A 219 14.67 -10.91 -10.94
C ALA A 219 13.41 -11.55 -10.35
N ILE A 220 13.40 -12.87 -10.16
CA ILE A 220 12.26 -13.55 -9.52
C ILE A 220 12.08 -13.02 -8.10
N LEU A 221 10.84 -12.73 -7.71
CA LEU A 221 10.53 -12.32 -6.34
C LEU A 221 10.91 -13.48 -5.39
N PRO A 222 11.78 -13.28 -4.38
CA PRO A 222 12.26 -14.34 -3.51
C PRO A 222 11.15 -15.24 -2.92
N GLY A 223 10.09 -14.63 -2.39
CA GLY A 223 8.94 -15.36 -1.82
C GLY A 223 8.15 -16.15 -2.85
N PHE A 224 8.14 -15.73 -4.12
CA PHE A 224 7.51 -16.49 -5.21
C PHE A 224 8.29 -17.76 -5.55
N ALA A 225 9.61 -17.72 -5.49
CA ALA A 225 10.46 -18.90 -5.70
C ALA A 225 10.26 -19.99 -4.62
N LEU A 226 9.68 -19.63 -3.47
CA LEU A 226 9.36 -20.54 -2.37
C LEU A 226 7.95 -21.15 -2.47
N CYS A 227 7.13 -20.71 -3.44
CA CYS A 227 5.78 -21.24 -3.60
C CYS A 227 5.78 -22.71 -4.02
N GLU A 228 4.77 -23.45 -3.56
CA GLU A 228 4.55 -24.83 -4.00
C GLU A 228 4.33 -24.87 -5.52
N GLY A 229 4.97 -25.82 -6.19
CA GLY A 229 4.89 -25.97 -7.64
C GLY A 229 5.77 -24.99 -8.45
N PHE A 230 6.63 -24.21 -7.81
CA PHE A 230 7.60 -23.35 -8.50
C PHE A 230 8.58 -24.19 -9.34
N GLN A 231 8.81 -23.76 -10.57
CA GLN A 231 9.67 -24.42 -11.55
C GLN A 231 10.90 -23.54 -11.83
N GLU A 232 12.03 -23.84 -11.21
CA GLU A 232 13.27 -23.04 -11.33
C GLU A 232 13.70 -22.79 -12.78
N GLN A 233 13.57 -23.80 -13.66
CA GLN A 233 13.95 -23.69 -15.07
C GLN A 233 13.20 -22.57 -15.81
N TYR A 234 11.95 -22.30 -15.43
CA TYR A 234 11.07 -21.36 -16.11
C TYR A 234 10.80 -20.10 -15.28
N GLY A 235 11.05 -20.17 -13.98
CA GLY A 235 10.68 -19.15 -13.01
C GLY A 235 9.16 -18.98 -12.88
N THR A 236 8.39 -20.05 -13.08
CA THR A 236 6.92 -20.03 -13.11
C THR A 236 6.32 -21.01 -12.12
N VAL A 237 5.05 -20.79 -11.76
CA VAL A 237 4.20 -21.79 -11.11
C VAL A 237 3.08 -22.17 -12.09
N ASN A 238 2.85 -23.47 -12.23
CA ASN A 238 1.76 -24.00 -13.02
C ASN A 238 0.49 -24.10 -12.17
N ILE A 239 -0.61 -23.55 -12.66
CA ILE A 239 -1.86 -23.51 -11.92
C ILE A 239 -2.89 -24.38 -12.66
N SER A 240 -3.52 -25.31 -11.94
CA SER A 240 -4.40 -26.33 -12.55
C SER A 240 -5.89 -26.05 -12.33
N GLU A 241 -6.20 -25.31 -11.28
CA GLU A 241 -7.54 -24.93 -10.90
C GLU A 241 -8.14 -23.96 -11.93
N ALA A 242 -9.43 -24.09 -12.21
CA ALA A 242 -10.11 -23.27 -13.22
C ALA A 242 -10.13 -21.77 -12.85
N SER A 243 -10.16 -21.46 -11.56
CA SER A 243 -10.02 -20.13 -10.99
C SER A 243 -9.71 -20.23 -9.51
N GLY A 244 -9.20 -19.16 -8.93
CA GLY A 244 -8.89 -19.14 -7.50
C GLY A 244 -8.06 -17.93 -7.08
N VAL A 245 -7.44 -18.05 -5.92
CA VAL A 245 -6.49 -17.09 -5.38
C VAL A 245 -5.15 -17.78 -5.19
N PHE A 246 -4.12 -17.29 -5.88
CA PHE A 246 -2.75 -17.72 -5.66
C PHE A 246 -2.11 -16.82 -4.61
N SER A 247 -1.53 -17.41 -3.57
CA SER A 247 -1.02 -16.67 -2.40
C SER A 247 0.49 -16.77 -2.29
N ILE A 248 1.15 -15.62 -2.20
CA ILE A 248 2.60 -15.49 -1.99
C ILE A 248 2.80 -14.86 -0.62
N THR A 249 3.55 -15.52 0.26
CA THR A 249 3.94 -14.92 1.55
C THR A 249 5.23 -14.15 1.37
N LEU A 250 5.25 -12.88 1.76
CA LEU A 250 6.43 -12.01 1.68
C LEU A 250 7.39 -12.32 2.83
N GLY A 251 8.63 -12.67 2.50
CA GLY A 251 9.74 -12.78 3.44
C GLY A 251 10.46 -11.45 3.67
N GLU A 252 11.53 -11.48 4.48
CA GLU A 252 12.35 -10.29 4.76
C GLU A 252 13.03 -9.75 3.49
N ASP A 253 13.55 -10.63 2.64
CA ASP A 253 14.16 -10.25 1.36
C ASP A 253 13.13 -9.60 0.42
N ASP A 254 11.89 -10.10 0.37
CA ASP A 254 10.83 -9.49 -0.43
C ASP A 254 10.52 -8.08 0.03
N VAL A 255 10.43 -7.85 1.34
CA VAL A 255 10.19 -6.52 1.90
C VAL A 255 11.32 -5.58 1.53
N LYS A 256 12.58 -6.03 1.65
CA LYS A 256 13.75 -5.24 1.27
C LYS A 256 13.67 -4.84 -0.20
N GLU A 257 13.46 -5.79 -1.11
CA GLU A 257 13.42 -5.51 -2.54
C GLU A 257 12.21 -4.63 -2.92
N LEU A 258 11.03 -4.89 -2.38
CA LEU A 258 9.80 -4.14 -2.68
C LEU A 258 9.76 -2.75 -2.03
N THR A 259 10.74 -2.41 -1.19
CA THR A 259 10.87 -1.06 -0.60
C THR A 259 12.12 -0.32 -1.04
N ASP A 260 12.99 -0.94 -1.85
CA ASP A 260 14.15 -0.29 -2.45
C ASP A 260 13.79 0.35 -3.80
N ALA A 261 13.26 1.57 -3.75
CA ALA A 261 12.92 2.34 -4.95
C ALA A 261 14.13 2.81 -5.78
N THR A 262 15.35 2.63 -5.26
CA THR A 262 16.57 2.94 -6.01
C THR A 262 17.01 1.76 -6.87
N ALA A 263 16.82 0.53 -6.37
CA ALA A 263 17.15 -0.69 -7.08
C ALA A 263 16.02 -1.19 -7.99
N ASN A 264 14.75 -0.94 -7.62
CA ASN A 264 13.58 -1.58 -8.20
C ASN A 264 12.50 -0.58 -8.64
N GLN A 265 11.86 -0.84 -9.78
CA GLN A 265 10.78 -0.01 -10.32
C GLN A 265 9.39 -0.52 -9.91
N SER A 266 9.16 -1.82 -10.10
CA SER A 266 7.84 -2.43 -9.89
C SER A 266 7.92 -3.93 -9.66
N LEU A 267 6.86 -4.49 -9.09
CA LEU A 267 6.58 -5.91 -9.13
C LEU A 267 5.74 -6.23 -10.37
N MET A 268 6.25 -7.10 -11.24
CA MET A 268 5.59 -7.56 -12.44
C MET A 268 4.90 -8.91 -12.22
N PHE A 269 3.64 -8.98 -12.64
CA PHE A 269 2.89 -10.22 -12.81
C PHE A 269 2.82 -10.49 -14.30
N VAL A 270 3.45 -11.58 -14.71
CA VAL A 270 3.52 -12.05 -16.10
C VAL A 270 3.08 -13.50 -16.15
N GLY A 271 2.61 -13.95 -17.29
CA GLY A 271 2.09 -15.30 -17.39
C GLY A 271 1.62 -15.67 -18.77
N GLU A 272 1.15 -16.90 -18.88
CA GLU A 272 0.53 -17.43 -20.09
C GLU A 272 -0.73 -18.20 -19.71
N ASN A 273 -1.78 -18.06 -20.52
CA ASN A 273 -3.07 -18.72 -20.32
C ASN A 273 -3.66 -18.48 -18.90
N ILE A 274 -3.47 -17.26 -18.41
CA ILE A 274 -3.98 -16.79 -17.14
C ILE A 274 -4.57 -15.39 -17.31
N THR A 275 -5.75 -15.18 -16.72
CA THR A 275 -6.35 -13.87 -16.57
C THR A 275 -6.33 -13.50 -15.11
N VAL A 276 -5.69 -12.40 -14.75
CA VAL A 276 -5.71 -11.86 -13.38
C VAL A 276 -6.83 -10.85 -13.26
N THR A 277 -7.61 -10.99 -12.19
CA THR A 277 -8.78 -10.13 -11.93
C THR A 277 -8.60 -9.22 -10.73
N LYS A 278 -7.71 -9.58 -9.81
CA LYS A 278 -7.42 -8.80 -8.62
C LYS A 278 -6.06 -9.14 -8.02
N ILE A 279 -5.40 -8.16 -7.44
CA ILE A 279 -4.22 -8.34 -6.60
C ILE A 279 -4.45 -7.58 -5.30
N ASP A 280 -4.54 -8.32 -4.19
CA ASP A 280 -4.66 -7.78 -2.85
C ASP A 280 -3.36 -7.98 -2.07
N LEU A 281 -3.00 -6.99 -1.25
CA LEU A 281 -2.06 -7.13 -0.14
C LEU A 281 -2.85 -7.41 1.13
N VAL A 282 -2.64 -8.60 1.69
CA VAL A 282 -3.28 -9.06 2.92
C VAL A 282 -2.26 -9.02 4.06
N PRO A 283 -2.47 -8.16 5.09
CA PRO A 283 -1.54 -8.08 6.20
C PRO A 283 -1.43 -9.39 6.98
N ALA A 284 -0.21 -9.72 7.40
CA ALA A 284 0.01 -10.72 8.43
C ALA A 284 -0.73 -10.27 9.69
N LYS A 285 -1.66 -11.10 10.17
CA LYS A 285 -2.31 -10.84 11.44
C LYS A 285 -1.24 -10.87 12.52
N SER A 286 -1.14 -9.80 13.31
CA SER A 286 -0.37 -9.84 14.54
C SER A 286 -0.81 -11.06 15.35
N PRO A 287 0.11 -11.87 15.91
CA PRO A 287 -0.30 -12.90 16.85
C PRO A 287 -1.08 -12.18 17.94
N THR A 288 -2.36 -12.52 18.09
CA THR A 288 -3.09 -12.14 19.29
C THR A 288 -2.34 -12.80 20.42
N VAL A 289 -1.56 -12.02 21.18
CA VAL A 289 -1.13 -12.42 22.51
C VAL A 289 -2.40 -12.40 23.35
N GLY A 290 -3.23 -13.41 23.16
CA GLY A 290 -4.27 -13.74 24.11
C GLY A 290 -3.55 -13.88 25.44
N ILE A 291 -4.07 -13.22 26.47
CA ILE A 291 -3.64 -13.48 27.84
C ILE A 291 -3.99 -14.96 28.08
N ASP A 292 -3.02 -15.84 27.86
CA ASP A 292 -3.14 -17.24 28.19
C ASP A 292 -3.33 -17.30 29.70
N ASN A 293 -4.56 -17.65 30.08
CA ASN A 293 -4.98 -18.14 31.39
C ASN A 293 -4.25 -17.52 32.59
N VAL A 294 -4.89 -16.53 33.23
CA VAL A 294 -4.56 -16.17 34.62
C VAL A 294 -4.68 -17.44 35.46
N ALA A 295 -3.55 -17.97 35.92
CA ALA A 295 -3.51 -19.10 36.83
C ALA A 295 -4.39 -18.78 38.05
N VAL A 296 -5.48 -19.54 38.22
CA VAL A 296 -6.36 -19.42 39.38
C VAL A 296 -5.65 -20.09 40.55
N GLU A 297 -5.13 -19.31 41.50
CA GLU A 297 -4.74 -19.84 42.80
C GLU A 297 -6.00 -20.33 43.54
N GLU A 298 -6.32 -21.62 43.40
CA GLU A 298 -7.45 -22.25 44.10
C GLU A 298 -7.22 -22.48 45.60
N ASN A 299 -6.00 -22.23 46.11
CA ASN A 299 -5.64 -22.51 47.52
C ASN A 299 -5.60 -21.27 48.44
N ALA A 300 -6.08 -20.12 47.98
CA ALA A 300 -6.18 -18.95 48.85
C ALA A 300 -7.25 -19.17 49.96
N PRO A 301 -7.07 -18.59 51.17
CA PRO A 301 -8.05 -18.67 52.24
C PRO A 301 -9.41 -18.11 51.82
N VAL A 302 -10.48 -18.75 52.28
CA VAL A 302 -11.86 -18.30 52.04
C VAL A 302 -12.20 -17.13 52.96
N GLU A 303 -12.61 -16.00 52.40
CA GLU A 303 -13.03 -14.80 53.13
C GLU A 303 -14.50 -14.49 52.84
N TYR A 304 -15.29 -14.24 53.89
CA TYR A 304 -16.69 -13.85 53.77
C TYR A 304 -16.86 -12.34 53.96
N TYR A 305 -17.72 -11.74 53.15
CA TYR A 305 -18.12 -10.34 53.23
C TYR A 305 -19.64 -10.23 53.20
N ASN A 306 -20.21 -9.33 54.00
CA ASN A 306 -21.63 -8.98 53.89
C ASN A 306 -21.89 -8.19 52.59
N LEU A 307 -23.15 -7.93 52.26
CA LEU A 307 -23.53 -7.20 51.04
C LEU A 307 -23.09 -5.72 51.03
N GLN A 308 -22.57 -5.20 52.14
CA GLN A 308 -21.99 -3.86 52.25
C GLN A 308 -20.46 -3.87 52.12
N GLY A 309 -19.85 -5.04 51.86
CA GLY A 309 -18.40 -5.19 51.70
C GLY A 309 -17.61 -5.28 53.01
N VAL A 310 -18.27 -5.53 54.14
CA VAL A 310 -17.60 -5.71 55.44
C VAL A 310 -17.23 -7.17 55.65
N LYS A 311 -15.97 -7.45 56.00
CA LYS A 311 -15.46 -8.80 56.25
C LYS A 311 -16.14 -9.42 57.49
N VAL A 312 -16.58 -10.66 57.38
CA VAL A 312 -17.30 -11.42 58.41
C VAL A 312 -16.49 -12.65 58.78
N VAL A 313 -16.07 -12.75 60.04
CA VAL A 313 -15.20 -13.84 60.52
C VAL A 313 -15.99 -15.13 60.81
N ASN A 314 -17.23 -15.01 61.27
CA ASN A 314 -18.13 -16.12 61.57
C ASN A 314 -19.51 -15.86 60.93
N PRO A 315 -19.73 -16.24 59.66
CA PRO A 315 -20.98 -15.96 58.98
C PRO A 315 -22.13 -16.78 59.59
N ALA A 316 -23.17 -16.10 60.08
CA ALA A 316 -24.45 -16.71 60.45
C ALA A 316 -25.34 -16.92 59.22
N ASN A 317 -26.48 -17.59 59.35
CA ASN A 317 -27.39 -17.87 58.23
C ASN A 317 -27.75 -16.60 57.44
N GLY A 318 -27.42 -16.58 56.15
CA GLY A 318 -27.55 -15.38 55.32
C GLY A 318 -26.76 -15.42 54.01
N ILE A 319 -26.90 -14.38 53.20
CA ILE A 319 -26.22 -14.24 51.90
C ILE A 319 -24.92 -13.47 52.10
N TYR A 320 -23.81 -14.03 51.59
CA TYR A 320 -22.47 -13.44 51.65
C TYR A 320 -21.81 -13.41 50.29
N VAL A 321 -20.86 -12.48 50.14
CA VAL A 321 -19.86 -12.50 49.09
C VAL A 321 -18.66 -13.27 49.61
N VAL A 322 -18.27 -14.34 48.92
CA VAL A 322 -17.16 -15.21 49.27
C VAL A 322 -16.02 -14.94 48.30
N ARG A 323 -14.85 -14.57 48.84
CA ARG A 323 -13.62 -14.39 48.08
C ARG A 323 -12.67 -15.54 48.38
N GLN A 324 -12.14 -16.15 47.33
CA GLN A 324 -11.06 -17.12 47.41
C GLN A 324 -10.03 -16.75 46.33
N GLY A 325 -8.96 -16.08 46.74
CA GLY A 325 -7.96 -15.52 45.82
C GLY A 325 -8.57 -14.45 44.93
N ASN A 326 -8.55 -14.67 43.61
CA ASN A 326 -9.15 -13.79 42.60
C ASN A 326 -10.61 -14.15 42.25
N LYS A 327 -11.15 -15.23 42.83
CA LYS A 327 -12.54 -15.66 42.59
C LYS A 327 -13.46 -15.04 43.63
N VAL A 328 -14.56 -14.45 43.16
CA VAL A 328 -15.61 -13.88 44.02
C VAL A 328 -16.94 -14.51 43.62
N SER A 329 -17.68 -15.04 44.60
CA SER A 329 -19.00 -15.65 44.39
C SER A 329 -20.00 -15.19 45.47
N LYS A 330 -21.30 -15.34 45.20
CA LYS A 330 -22.34 -15.13 46.22
C LYS A 330 -22.81 -16.49 46.74
N VAL A 331 -22.80 -16.67 48.06
CA VAL A 331 -23.16 -17.94 48.72
C VAL A 331 -24.21 -17.67 49.80
N LEU A 332 -25.20 -18.56 49.89
CA LEU A 332 -26.14 -18.62 51.01
C LEU A 332 -25.58 -19.59 52.07
N VAL A 333 -25.22 -19.06 53.23
CA VAL A 333 -24.86 -19.85 54.42
C VAL A 333 -26.15 -20.23 55.14
N LYS A 334 -26.32 -21.50 55.49
CA LYS A 334 -27.54 -22.09 56.09
C LYS A 334 -27.24 -22.73 57.44
#